data_AF-A0A2V9PGT0-F1
#
_entry.id   AF-A0A2V9PGT0-F1
#
_cell.length_a   1.000
_cell.length_b   1.000
_cell.length_c   1.000
_cell.angle_alpha   90.00
_cell.angle_beta   90.00
_cell.angle_gamma   90.00
#
_symmetry.space_group_name_H-M   'P 1'
#
loop_
_entity.id
_entity.type
_entity.pdbx_description
1 polymer ?
#
loop_
_entity_poly.entity_id
_entity_poly.type
_entity_poly.pdbx_seq_one_letter_code
_entity_poly.pdbx_strand_id
1 'polypeptide(L)' 'MSHLSLRAVLITVAVFLLASVAAFSDSQVRTVRLSFVKGDVQIERGSSQQFENAMLNLPITQGSRLRA' A
#
# COMPACT_ATOMS: atom_id res chain seq x y z
N MET A 1 -31.56 26.38 -16.11
CA MET A 1 -31.17 25.59 -14.92
C MET A 1 -30.79 26.57 -13.83
N SER A 2 -31.43 26.52 -12.66
CA SER A 2 -31.14 27.48 -11.58
C SER A 2 -29.68 27.30 -11.11
N HIS A 3 -28.99 28.39 -10.75
CA HIS A 3 -27.60 28.33 -10.29
C HIS A 3 -27.42 27.38 -9.09
N LEU A 4 -28.48 27.17 -8.28
CA LEU A 4 -28.50 26.23 -7.17
C LEU A 4 -28.43 24.76 -7.63
N SER A 5 -29.18 24.41 -8.69
CA SER A 5 -29.15 23.07 -9.29
C SER A 5 -27.79 22.75 -9.93
N LEU A 6 -27.16 23.75 -10.56
CA LEU A 6 -25.84 23.58 -11.16
C LEU A 6 -24.75 23.36 -10.10
N ARG A 7 -24.79 24.10 -8.99
CA ARG A 7 -23.87 23.92 -7.86
C ARG A 7 -24.00 22.56 -7.21
N ALA A 8 -25.22 22.08 -7.01
CA ALA A 8 -25.47 20.76 -6.43
C ALA A 8 -24.85 19.64 -7.31
N VAL A 9 -25.06 19.70 -8.63
CA VAL A 9 -24.47 18.75 -9.57
C VAL A 9 -22.94 18.76 -9.52
N LEU A 10 -22.32 19.94 -9.51
CA LEU A 10 -20.86 20.07 -9.45
C LEU A 10 -20.29 19.47 -8.15
N ILE A 11 -20.95 19.69 -7.01
CA ILE A 11 -20.54 19.11 -5.73
C ILE A 11 -20.64 17.59 -5.77
N THR A 12 -21.74 17.05 -6.28
CA THR A 12 -21.92 15.60 -6.39
C THR A 12 -20.83 14.96 -7.26
N VAL A 13 -20.52 15.55 -8.41
CA VAL A 13 -19.43 15.07 -9.28
C VAL A 13 -18.08 15.14 -8.56
N ALA A 14 -17.78 16.22 -7.86
CA ALA A 14 -16.54 16.36 -7.11
C ALA A 14 -16.39 15.30 -6.00
N VAL A 15 -17.47 14.99 -5.27
CA VAL A 15 -17.48 13.93 -4.24
C VAL A 15 -17.23 12.56 -4.87
N PHE A 16 -17.86 12.24 -6.00
CA PHE A 16 -17.63 10.96 -6.68
C PHE A 16 -16.21 10.84 -7.24
N LEU A 17 -15.63 11.92 -7.77
CA LEU A 17 -14.24 11.93 -8.21
C LEU A 17 -13.28 11.66 -7.04
N LEU A 18 -13.48 12.32 -5.90
CA LEU A 18 -12.66 12.09 -4.70
C LEU A 18 -12.79 10.67 -4.17
N ALA A 19 -14.01 10.11 -4.17
CA ALA A 19 -14.25 8.74 -3.75
C ALA A 19 -13.57 7.70 -4.67
N SER A 20 -13.38 8.02 -5.95
CA SER A 20 -12.76 7.10 -6.92
C SER A 20 -11.26 6.87 -6.72
N VAL A 21 -10.58 7.72 -5.93
CA VAL A 21 -9.11 7.64 -5.72
C VAL A 21 -8.68 6.29 -5.15
N ALA A 22 -9.48 5.70 -4.24
CA ALA A 22 -9.18 4.39 -3.66
C ALA A 22 -9.19 3.25 -4.69
N ALA A 23 -9.98 3.37 -5.77
CA ALA A 23 -10.05 2.37 -6.83
C ALA A 23 -8.78 2.34 -7.72
N PHE A 24 -7.99 3.42 -7.70
CA PHE A 24 -6.68 3.48 -8.37
C PHE A 24 -5.52 3.07 -7.45
N SER A 25 -5.80 2.60 -6.24
CA SER A 25 -4.76 2.05 -5.37
C SER A 25 -4.23 0.76 -5.98
N ASP A 26 -2.94 0.77 -6.31
CA ASP A 26 -2.26 -0.38 -6.91
C ASP A 26 -2.24 -1.54 -5.91
N SER A 27 -2.96 -2.62 -6.24
CA SER A 27 -3.13 -3.77 -5.36
C SER A 27 -1.92 -4.69 -5.46
N GLN A 28 -0.92 -4.45 -4.60
CA GLN A 28 0.32 -5.24 -4.56
C GLN A 28 0.13 -6.59 -3.83
N VAL A 29 -0.87 -7.38 -4.22
CA VAL A 29 -1.27 -8.66 -3.57
C VAL A 29 -0.26 -9.79 -3.78
N ARG A 30 0.82 -9.56 -4.55
CA ARG A 30 1.85 -10.57 -4.77
C ARG A 30 2.81 -10.67 -3.59
N THR A 31 2.37 -11.37 -2.56
CA THR A 31 3.19 -11.75 -1.40
C THR A 31 4.03 -12.98 -1.72
N VAL A 32 5.35 -12.90 -1.55
CA VAL A 32 6.27 -14.05 -1.63
C VAL A 32 6.77 -14.41 -0.22
N ARG A 33 7.44 -15.55 -0.04
CA ARG A 33 7.94 -16.00 1.28
C ARG A 33 9.45 -16.20 1.23
N LEU A 34 10.15 -15.86 2.31
CA LEU A 34 11.57 -16.18 2.46
C LEU A 34 11.76 -17.70 2.54
N SER A 35 12.44 -18.27 1.55
CA SER A 35 12.71 -19.71 1.50
C SER A 35 14.02 -20.10 2.19
N PHE A 36 14.90 -19.15 2.49
CA PHE A 36 16.19 -19.39 3.10
C PHE A 36 16.68 -18.13 3.83
N VAL A 37 17.26 -18.32 5.02
CA VAL A 37 17.90 -17.28 5.82
C VAL A 37 19.17 -17.87 6.42
N LYS A 38 20.29 -17.13 6.36
CA LYS A 38 21.58 -17.53 6.94
C LYS A 38 22.23 -16.35 7.61
N GLY A 39 22.62 -16.51 8.88
CA GLY A 39 23.20 -15.43 9.69
C GLY A 39 22.15 -14.40 10.12
N ASP A 40 22.60 -13.20 10.49
CA ASP A 40 21.79 -12.14 11.09
C ASP A 40 21.14 -11.23 10.04
N VAL A 41 20.52 -11.84 9.03
CA VAL A 41 19.76 -11.09 8.00
C VAL A 41 18.62 -10.36 8.69
N GLN A 42 18.51 -9.07 8.42
CA GLN A 42 17.43 -8.23 8.90
C GLN A 42 16.55 -7.76 7.75
N ILE A 43 15.30 -7.47 8.08
CA ILE A 43 14.28 -7.00 7.16
C ILE A 43 13.55 -5.77 7.71
N GLU A 44 13.31 -4.80 6.85
CA GLU A 44 12.38 -3.69 7.07
C GLU A 44 11.08 -4.00 6.34
N ARG A 45 9.94 -4.08 7.05
CA ARG A 45 8.63 -4.41 6.48
C ARG A 45 7.69 -3.20 6.46
N GLY A 46 7.00 -2.98 5.34
CA GLY A 46 5.93 -1.99 5.27
C GLY A 46 6.39 -0.56 5.59
N SER A 47 5.65 0.15 6.45
CA SER A 47 5.92 1.54 6.82
C SER A 47 6.76 1.71 8.08
N SER A 48 7.17 0.62 8.74
CA SER A 48 8.08 0.73 9.89
C SER A 48 9.49 0.99 9.38
N GLN A 49 10.09 2.13 9.74
CA GLN A 49 11.52 2.41 9.48
C GLN A 49 12.48 1.58 10.36
N GLN A 50 12.03 0.42 10.86
CA GLN A 50 12.78 -0.44 11.76
C GLN A 50 13.10 -1.76 11.08
N PHE A 51 14.34 -2.19 11.27
CA PHE A 51 14.82 -3.49 10.83
C PHE A 51 14.66 -4.50 11.96
N GLU A 52 14.12 -5.67 11.63
CA GLU A 52 13.96 -6.80 12.53
C GLU A 52 14.62 -8.05 11.95
N ASN A 53 14.89 -9.07 12.76
CA ASN A 53 15.48 -10.30 12.25
C ASN A 53 14.56 -11.00 11.24
N ALA A 54 15.12 -11.32 10.07
CA ALA A 54 14.44 -12.08 9.04
C ALA A 54 14.29 -13.54 9.50
N MET A 55 13.14 -14.13 9.19
CA MET A 55 12.79 -15.48 9.60
C MET A 55 12.45 -16.33 8.38
N LEU A 56 12.71 -17.64 8.47
CA LEU A 56 12.28 -18.56 7.43
C LEU A 56 10.75 -18.50 7.25
N ASN A 57 10.29 -18.61 6.01
CA ASN A 57 8.88 -18.54 5.61
C ASN A 57 8.19 -17.19 5.88
N LEU A 58 8.95 -16.16 6.26
CA LEU A 58 8.42 -14.82 6.46
C LEU A 58 7.81 -14.26 5.17
N PRO A 59 6.60 -13.67 5.22
CA PRO A 59 6.02 -12.97 4.08
C PRO A 59 6.83 -11.73 3.70
N ILE A 60 7.08 -11.58 2.40
CA ILE A 60 7.72 -10.41 1.79
C ILE A 60 6.69 -9.74 0.89
N THR A 61 6.48 -8.46 1.15
CA THR A 61 5.63 -7.58 0.35
C THR A 61 6.48 -6.55 -0.40
N GLN A 62 5.90 -5.94 -1.43
CA GLN A 62 6.56 -4.86 -2.17
C GLN A 62 7.03 -3.74 -1.23
N GLY A 63 8.26 -3.27 -1.44
CA GLY A 63 8.88 -2.21 -0.64
C GLY A 63 9.67 -2.71 0.57
N SER A 64 9.61 -4.00 0.91
CA SER A 64 10.45 -4.58 1.97
C SER A 64 11.93 -4.48 1.60
N ARG A 65 12.80 -4.20 2.58
CA ARG A 65 14.25 -4.11 2.38
C ARG A 65 14.98 -5.14 3.22
N LEU A 66 16.03 -5.74 2.66
CA LEU A 66 16.88 -6.71 3.34
C LEU A 66 18.28 -6.13 3.55
N ARG A 67 18.90 -6.47 4.68
CA ARG A 67 20.31 -6.23 4.97
C ARG A 67 20.92 -7.42 5.72
N ALA A 68 22.22 -7.59 5.63
CA ALA A 68 22.98 -8.64 6.33
C ALA A 68 24.14 -8.00 7.10
#